data_AF-A0A022PMJ4-F1
#
_entry.id   AF-A0A022PMJ4-F1
#
_cell.length_a   1.000
_cell.length_b   1.000
_cell.length_c   1.000
_cell.angle_alpha   90.00
_cell.angle_beta   90.00
_cell.angle_gamma   90.00
#
_symmetry.space_group_name_H-M   'P 1'
#
loop_
_entity.id
_entity.type
_entity.pdbx_description
1 polymer ?
#
loop_
_entity_poly.entity_id
_entity_poly.type
_entity_poly.pdbx_seq_one_letter_code
_entity_poly.pdbx_strand_id
1 'polypeptide(L)'
;MTEIYSDEYWMQQAIERAIKAWEQGEIPVGAILVADNKIISEGWNQSIIAHDPTAHAEIIALRKGGEQLHNYRLINTTLYVTLEPCTMCAGAMIHSRIQRLVYGASDMKTGAVGSLVDILRHPGMNHQIDITSGVLAEECSTMLSAFFKQRRQQHKALKAARKQQEDNQ
;
A
#
# COMPACT_ATOMS: atom_id res chain seq x y z
N MET A 1 -18.71 2.66 -26.14
CA MET A 1 -17.86 3.59 -25.36
C MET A 1 -17.28 2.79 -24.23
N THR A 2 -15.96 2.66 -24.15
CA THR A 2 -15.30 1.99 -23.02
C THR A 2 -15.58 2.84 -21.78
N GLU A 3 -16.23 2.25 -20.78
CA GLU A 3 -16.45 2.89 -19.48
C GLU A 3 -15.07 3.31 -18.92
N ILE A 4 -14.92 4.57 -18.49
CA ILE A 4 -13.70 5.07 -17.87
C ILE A 4 -13.97 5.13 -16.37
N TYR A 5 -13.20 4.40 -15.58
CA TYR A 5 -13.39 4.36 -14.13
C TYR A 5 -12.68 5.53 -13.44
N SER A 6 -13.27 6.04 -12.36
CA SER A 6 -12.69 7.13 -11.56
C SER A 6 -11.60 6.63 -10.61
N ASP A 7 -10.86 7.55 -10.01
CA ASP A 7 -9.84 7.20 -9.02
C ASP A 7 -10.45 6.59 -7.76
N GLU A 8 -11.66 7.01 -7.36
CA GLU A 8 -12.39 6.43 -6.23
C GLU A 8 -12.75 4.97 -6.49
N TYR A 9 -13.18 4.63 -7.72
CA TYR A 9 -13.44 3.24 -8.09
C TYR A 9 -12.19 2.38 -7.92
N TRP A 10 -11.06 2.81 -8.47
CA TRP A 10 -9.81 2.07 -8.36
C TRP A 10 -9.27 2.02 -6.92
N MET A 11 -9.45 3.09 -6.15
CA MET A 11 -9.08 3.09 -4.74
C MET A 11 -9.94 2.09 -3.94
N GLN A 12 -11.23 1.93 -4.26
CA GLN A 12 -12.06 0.89 -3.63
C GLN A 12 -11.49 -0.52 -3.89
N GLN A 13 -11.02 -0.78 -5.11
CA GLN A 13 -10.37 -2.05 -5.46
C GLN A 13 -9.06 -2.25 -4.68
N ALA A 14 -8.29 -1.19 -4.43
CA ALA A 14 -7.12 -1.24 -3.56
C ALA A 14 -7.50 -1.50 -2.09
N ILE A 15 -8.60 -0.92 -1.60
CA ILE A 15 -9.15 -1.16 -0.26
C ILE A 15 -9.53 -2.63 -0.07
N GLU A 16 -10.13 -3.28 -1.07
CA GLU A 16 -10.37 -4.73 -1.01
C GLU A 16 -9.09 -5.55 -0.79
N ARG A 17 -7.94 -5.10 -1.32
CA ARG A 17 -6.64 -5.76 -1.08
C ARG A 17 -6.10 -5.45 0.33
N ALA A 18 -6.35 -4.25 0.84
CA ALA A 18 -6.06 -3.92 2.23
C ALA A 18 -6.87 -4.78 3.22
N ILE A 19 -8.12 -5.11 2.88
CA ILE A 19 -8.96 -6.04 3.66
C ILE A 19 -8.33 -7.44 3.68
N LYS A 20 -7.82 -7.95 2.55
CA LYS A 20 -7.08 -9.23 2.52
C LYS A 20 -5.87 -9.24 3.46
N ALA A 21 -5.10 -8.15 3.51
CA ALA A 21 -4.00 -8.01 4.48
C ALA A 21 -4.53 -8.06 5.92
N TRP A 22 -5.60 -7.33 6.23
CA TRP A 22 -6.22 -7.37 7.56
C TRP A 22 -6.60 -8.81 7.96
N GLU A 23 -7.31 -9.52 7.10
CA GLU A 23 -7.77 -10.89 7.34
C GLU A 23 -6.61 -11.85 7.63
N GLN A 24 -5.42 -11.57 7.10
CA GLN A 24 -4.18 -12.31 7.33
C GLN A 24 -3.40 -11.83 8.57
N GLY A 25 -3.90 -10.83 9.29
CA GLY A 25 -3.26 -10.26 10.48
C GLY A 25 -2.13 -9.28 10.15
N GLU A 26 -2.03 -8.84 8.90
CA GLU A 26 -1.05 -7.89 8.38
C GLU A 26 -1.55 -6.44 8.46
N ILE A 27 -0.65 -5.47 8.41
CA ILE A 27 -1.04 -4.05 8.32
C ILE A 27 -1.92 -3.87 7.06
N PRO A 28 -3.12 -3.26 7.16
CA PRO A 28 -4.09 -3.21 6.07
C PRO A 28 -3.70 -2.16 5.01
N VAL A 29 -2.73 -2.51 4.18
CA VAL A 29 -2.32 -1.73 3.00
C VAL A 29 -2.51 -2.58 1.76
N GLY A 30 -3.20 -2.01 0.78
CA GLY A 30 -3.50 -2.64 -0.50
C GLY A 30 -3.08 -1.74 -1.65
N ALA A 31 -2.68 -2.36 -2.76
CA ALA A 31 -2.28 -1.66 -3.97
C ALA A 31 -2.74 -2.40 -5.23
N ILE A 32 -3.05 -1.65 -6.29
CA ILE A 32 -3.33 -2.17 -7.62
C ILE A 32 -2.60 -1.36 -8.68
N LEU A 33 -2.10 -2.03 -9.71
CA LEU A 33 -1.50 -1.41 -10.87
C LEU A 33 -2.50 -1.49 -12.03
N VAL A 34 -2.80 -0.35 -12.64
CA VAL A 34 -3.82 -0.23 -13.69
C VAL A 34 -3.19 0.31 -14.98
N ALA A 35 -3.58 -0.26 -16.11
CA ALA A 35 -3.29 0.26 -17.45
C ALA A 35 -4.48 0.01 -18.36
N ASP A 36 -4.74 0.91 -19.32
CA ASP A 36 -5.86 0.79 -20.28
C ASP A 36 -7.20 0.46 -19.61
N ASN A 37 -7.45 1.10 -18.45
CA ASN A 37 -8.64 0.91 -17.62
C ASN A 37 -8.86 -0.55 -17.14
N LYS A 38 -7.77 -1.29 -16.93
CA LYS A 38 -7.76 -2.67 -16.42
C LYS A 38 -6.69 -2.84 -15.35
N ILE A 39 -6.99 -3.67 -14.36
CA ILE A 39 -6.00 -4.12 -13.39
C ILE A 39 -5.00 -5.03 -14.10
N ILE A 40 -3.72 -4.65 -14.05
CA ILE A 40 -2.60 -5.45 -14.52
C ILE A 40 -2.10 -6.36 -13.40
N SER A 41 -2.02 -5.84 -12.18
CA SER A 41 -1.55 -6.59 -11.02
C SER A 41 -2.05 -6.01 -9.70
N GLU A 42 -1.93 -6.80 -8.65
CA GLU A 42 -2.46 -6.50 -7.33
C GLU A 42 -1.48 -6.95 -6.24
N GLY A 43 -1.40 -6.16 -5.18
CA GLY A 43 -0.59 -6.44 -4.00
C GLY A 43 -1.28 -6.00 -2.72
N TRP A 44 -0.89 -6.63 -1.61
CA TRP A 44 -1.24 -6.21 -0.26
C TRP A 44 -0.06 -6.52 0.65
N ASN A 45 0.04 -5.84 1.79
CA ASN A 45 1.15 -6.06 2.72
C ASN A 45 1.16 -7.51 3.24
N GLN A 46 2.34 -8.15 3.21
CA GLN A 46 2.57 -9.55 3.60
C GLN A 46 3.88 -9.74 4.37
N SER A 47 4.44 -8.67 4.95
CA SER A 47 5.78 -8.68 5.54
C SER A 47 5.98 -9.71 6.65
N ILE A 48 4.95 -9.99 7.45
CA ILE A 48 5.03 -10.97 8.54
C ILE A 48 4.91 -12.38 7.98
N ILE A 49 3.87 -12.67 7.18
CA ILE A 49 3.56 -14.02 6.69
C ILE A 49 4.58 -14.51 5.66
N ALA A 50 5.17 -13.60 4.89
CA ALA A 50 6.20 -13.93 3.90
C ALA A 50 7.61 -13.90 4.48
N HIS A 51 7.79 -13.46 5.74
CA HIS A 51 9.09 -13.22 6.35
C HIS A 51 10.01 -12.34 5.50
N ASP A 52 9.41 -11.38 4.78
CA ASP A 52 10.09 -10.54 3.79
C ASP A 52 9.87 -9.07 4.15
N PRO A 53 10.90 -8.33 4.57
CA PRO A 53 10.76 -6.92 4.94
C PRO A 53 10.40 -6.02 3.76
N THR A 54 10.47 -6.52 2.53
CA THR A 54 10.14 -5.80 1.30
C THR A 54 8.73 -6.10 0.79
N ALA A 55 7.99 -7.01 1.41
CA ALA A 55 6.66 -7.47 0.99
C ALA A 55 5.53 -6.47 1.29
N HIS A 56 5.78 -5.20 0.96
CA HIS A 56 4.77 -4.15 0.93
C HIS A 56 3.86 -4.30 -0.29
N ALA A 57 2.65 -3.74 -0.19
CA ALA A 57 1.62 -3.84 -1.22
C ALA A 57 2.13 -3.35 -2.58
N GLU A 58 2.81 -2.20 -2.59
CA GLU A 58 3.34 -1.55 -3.79
C GLU A 58 4.42 -2.41 -4.45
N ILE A 59 5.35 -2.96 -3.66
CA ILE A 59 6.42 -3.84 -4.17
C ILE A 59 5.83 -5.08 -4.82
N ILE A 60 4.85 -5.72 -4.17
CA ILE A 60 4.19 -6.90 -4.70
C ILE A 60 3.44 -6.57 -6.01
N ALA A 61 2.69 -5.46 -6.04
CA ALA A 61 1.97 -5.01 -7.24
C ALA A 61 2.94 -4.73 -8.40
N LEU A 62 4.02 -3.99 -8.16
CA LEU A 62 5.03 -3.66 -9.18
C LEU A 62 5.74 -4.91 -9.72
N ARG A 63 6.14 -5.84 -8.84
CA ARG A 63 6.79 -7.11 -9.24
C ARG A 63 5.88 -7.92 -10.16
N LYS A 64 4.63 -8.17 -9.73
CA LYS A 64 3.65 -8.90 -10.54
C LYS A 64 3.31 -8.17 -11.84
N GLY A 65 3.29 -6.83 -11.81
CA GLY A 65 3.08 -6.02 -13.01
C GLY A 65 4.20 -6.19 -14.03
N GLY A 66 5.45 -6.24 -13.57
CA GLY A 66 6.61 -6.49 -14.43
C GLY A 66 6.64 -7.91 -14.99
N GLU A 67 6.21 -8.90 -14.22
CA GLU A 67 6.00 -10.27 -14.70
C GLU A 67 4.92 -10.33 -15.77
N GLN A 68 3.76 -9.71 -15.51
CA GLN A 68 2.60 -9.71 -16.42
C GLN A 68 2.88 -8.97 -17.74
N LEU A 69 3.64 -7.87 -17.70
CA LEU A 69 4.00 -7.08 -18.88
C LEU A 69 5.32 -7.53 -19.51
N HIS A 70 6.01 -8.52 -18.93
CA HIS A 70 7.34 -8.97 -19.32
C HIS A 70 8.35 -7.82 -19.47
N ASN A 71 8.25 -6.80 -18.60
CA ASN A 71 9.07 -5.61 -18.66
C ASN A 71 9.19 -4.94 -17.29
N TYR A 72 10.38 -4.53 -16.89
CA TYR A 72 10.58 -3.81 -15.64
C TYR A 72 10.10 -2.34 -15.73
N ARG A 73 9.96 -1.79 -16.94
CA ARG A 73 9.38 -0.48 -17.19
C ARG A 73 7.88 -0.60 -17.37
N LEU A 74 7.13 -0.15 -16.39
CA LEU A 74 5.67 -0.13 -16.32
C LEU A 74 5.15 1.21 -16.86
N ILE A 75 5.45 1.50 -18.12
CA ILE A 75 5.05 2.76 -18.77
C ILE A 75 3.53 2.79 -18.95
N ASN A 76 2.93 3.98 -18.87
CA ASN A 76 1.49 4.21 -19.01
C ASN A 76 0.63 3.48 -17.97
N THR A 77 1.20 3.15 -16.81
CA THR A 77 0.46 2.56 -15.70
C THR A 77 0.23 3.57 -14.58
N THR A 78 -0.93 3.46 -13.91
CA THR A 78 -1.23 4.14 -12.66
C THR A 78 -1.20 3.14 -11.51
N LEU A 79 -0.47 3.45 -10.44
CA LEU A 79 -0.47 2.68 -9.20
C LEU A 79 -1.41 3.35 -8.19
N TYR A 80 -2.40 2.60 -7.71
CA TYR A 80 -3.28 3.02 -6.61
C TYR A 80 -2.84 2.31 -5.32
N VAL A 81 -2.73 3.03 -4.21
CA VAL A 81 -2.36 2.47 -2.89
C VAL A 81 -3.10 3.15 -1.75
N THR A 82 -3.55 2.38 -0.75
CA THR A 82 -4.41 2.91 0.32
C THR A 82 -3.68 3.82 1.32
N LEU A 83 -2.34 3.74 1.39
CA LEU A 83 -1.49 4.53 2.28
C LEU A 83 -0.35 5.16 1.49
N GLU A 84 0.07 6.36 1.88
CA GLU A 84 1.23 7.02 1.30
C GLU A 84 2.47 6.12 1.33
N PRO A 85 3.16 5.95 0.18
CA PRO A 85 4.33 5.10 0.09
C PRO A 85 5.48 5.53 0.99
N CYS A 86 6.19 4.54 1.55
CA CYS A 86 7.46 4.77 2.25
C CYS A 86 8.62 4.95 1.26
N THR A 87 9.81 5.30 1.78
CA THR A 87 11.04 5.52 0.98
C THR A 87 11.36 4.37 0.02
N MET A 88 11.23 3.12 0.49
CA MET A 88 11.48 1.92 -0.31
C MET A 88 10.53 1.85 -1.51
N CYS A 89 9.23 1.98 -1.25
CA CYS A 89 8.20 1.89 -2.28
C CYS A 89 8.31 3.06 -3.28
N ALA A 90 8.57 4.28 -2.80
CA ALA A 90 8.79 5.45 -3.65
C ALA A 90 9.99 5.25 -4.60
N GLY A 91 11.11 4.73 -4.09
CA GLY A 91 12.27 4.37 -4.93
C GLY A 91 11.93 3.30 -5.98
N ALA A 92 11.20 2.25 -5.58
CA ALA A 92 10.76 1.21 -6.51
C ALA A 92 9.86 1.77 -7.63
N MET A 93 8.95 2.69 -7.32
CA MET A 93 8.10 3.36 -8.31
C MET A 93 8.93 4.11 -9.35
N ILE A 94 9.94 4.89 -8.92
CA ILE A 94 10.87 5.59 -9.83
C ILE A 94 11.57 4.61 -10.76
N HIS A 95 12.10 3.51 -10.21
CA HIS A 95 12.81 2.49 -11.00
C HIS A 95 11.89 1.75 -11.98
N SER A 96 10.63 1.52 -11.59
CA SER A 96 9.62 0.88 -12.43
C SER A 96 9.02 1.79 -13.49
N ARG A 97 9.24 3.11 -13.40
CA ARG A 97 8.76 4.09 -14.40
C ARG A 97 7.24 4.17 -14.54
N ILE A 98 6.49 3.89 -13.47
CA ILE A 98 5.03 4.15 -13.49
C ILE A 98 4.76 5.61 -13.86
N GLN A 99 3.66 5.87 -14.54
CA GLN A 99 3.31 7.23 -14.95
C GLN A 99 2.75 8.03 -13.80
N ARG A 100 1.87 7.40 -13.01
CA ARG A 100 1.07 8.08 -11.98
C ARG A 100 0.95 7.24 -10.72
N LEU A 101 1.02 7.91 -9.59
CA LEU A 101 0.69 7.40 -8.27
C LEU A 101 -0.59 8.07 -7.77
N VAL A 102 -1.53 7.27 -7.29
CA VAL A 102 -2.71 7.72 -6.56
C VAL A 102 -2.71 7.07 -5.19
N TYR A 103 -2.76 7.86 -4.11
CA TYR A 103 -2.81 7.30 -2.76
C TYR A 103 -3.93 7.88 -1.90
N GLY A 104 -4.39 7.06 -0.96
CA GLY A 104 -5.45 7.41 -0.03
C GLY A 104 -4.96 8.23 1.16
N ALA A 105 -4.76 7.56 2.30
CA ALA A 105 -4.33 8.22 3.52
C ALA A 105 -2.85 8.63 3.47
N SER A 106 -2.51 9.78 4.04
CA SER A 106 -1.11 10.18 4.24
C SER A 106 -0.47 9.47 5.43
N ASP A 107 0.84 9.23 5.36
CA ASP A 107 1.63 8.65 6.46
C ASP A 107 2.54 9.71 7.08
N MET A 108 2.05 10.37 8.12
CA MET A 108 2.77 11.44 8.83
C MET A 108 4.06 10.98 9.52
N LYS A 109 4.27 9.66 9.69
CA LYS A 109 5.46 9.14 10.38
C LYS A 109 6.57 8.77 9.41
N THR A 110 6.21 8.14 8.29
CA THR A 110 7.20 7.52 7.39
C THR A 110 6.93 7.72 5.90
N GLY A 111 5.91 8.50 5.54
CA GLY A 111 5.55 8.79 4.16
C GLY A 111 6.63 9.55 3.40
N ALA A 112 6.93 9.10 2.19
CA ALA A 112 8.01 9.61 1.35
C ALA A 112 7.53 10.36 0.10
N VAL A 113 6.25 10.77 0.08
CA VAL A 113 5.61 11.48 -1.03
C VAL A 113 5.02 12.81 -0.53
N GLY A 114 5.71 13.43 0.43
CA GLY A 114 5.38 14.76 0.95
C GLY A 114 5.26 14.84 2.48
N SER A 115 5.04 13.73 3.18
CA SER A 115 4.88 13.76 4.64
C SER A 115 6.20 13.96 5.40
N LEU A 116 7.08 12.95 5.41
CA LEU A 116 8.40 13.05 6.04
C LEU A 116 9.44 13.60 5.06
N VAL A 117 9.41 13.08 3.83
CA VAL A 117 10.26 13.49 2.71
C VAL A 117 9.44 13.43 1.42
N ASP A 118 9.88 14.11 0.37
CA ASP A 118 9.30 13.98 -0.97
C ASP A 118 10.36 13.48 -1.94
N ILE A 119 10.41 12.16 -2.13
CA ILE A 119 11.38 11.50 -3.01
C ILE A 119 10.92 11.60 -4.47
N LEU A 120 9.62 11.46 -4.71
CA LEU A 120 9.06 11.37 -6.06
C LEU A 120 9.15 12.69 -6.82
N ARG A 121 9.13 13.85 -6.13
CA ARG A 121 9.31 15.17 -6.74
C ARG A 121 10.74 15.71 -6.65
N HIS A 122 11.70 14.91 -6.18
CA HIS A 122 13.08 15.38 -6.06
C HIS A 122 13.66 15.69 -7.46
N PRO A 123 14.22 16.90 -7.70
CA PRO A 123 14.61 17.35 -9.04
C PRO A 123 15.76 16.54 -9.66
N GLY A 124 16.55 15.85 -8.84
CA GLY A 124 17.61 14.94 -9.30
C GLY A 124 17.12 13.58 -9.79
N MET A 125 15.82 13.25 -9.67
CA MET A 125 15.29 11.98 -10.13
C MET A 125 15.11 11.98 -11.65
N ASN A 126 15.56 10.89 -12.29
CA ASN A 126 15.54 10.72 -13.74
C ASN A 126 14.17 10.26 -14.30
N HIS A 127 13.15 10.19 -13.44
CA HIS A 127 11.77 9.89 -13.77
C HIS A 127 10.87 10.75 -12.89
N GLN A 128 9.86 11.37 -13.47
CA GLN A 128 8.88 12.16 -12.73
C GLN A 128 7.53 11.42 -12.79
N ILE A 129 6.87 11.32 -11.64
CA ILE A 129 5.62 10.59 -11.46
C ILE A 129 4.53 11.60 -11.11
N ASP A 130 3.40 11.54 -11.82
CA ASP A 130 2.22 12.34 -11.48
C ASP A 130 1.62 11.83 -10.18
N ILE A 131 1.27 12.73 -9.24
CA ILE A 131 0.81 12.35 -7.91
C ILE A 131 -0.59 12.91 -7.67
N THR A 132 -1.51 12.05 -7.25
CA THR A 132 -2.81 12.42 -6.69
C THR A 132 -2.93 11.83 -5.30
N SER A 133 -3.18 12.68 -4.31
CA SER A 133 -3.28 12.29 -2.91
C SER A 133 -4.71 12.46 -2.40
N GLY A 134 -5.05 11.75 -1.34
CA GLY A 134 -6.28 11.98 -0.59
C GLY A 134 -7.52 11.24 -1.09
N VAL A 135 -7.39 10.37 -2.09
CA VAL A 135 -8.54 9.63 -2.67
C VAL A 135 -9.06 8.62 -1.65
N LEU A 136 -10.29 8.78 -1.18
CA LEU A 136 -10.87 7.98 -0.08
C LEU A 136 -9.98 7.93 1.18
N ALA A 137 -9.29 9.04 1.49
CA ALA A 137 -8.35 9.09 2.62
C ALA A 137 -8.98 8.77 3.98
N GLU A 138 -10.22 9.23 4.22
CA GLU A 138 -10.93 8.97 5.47
C GLU A 138 -11.16 7.46 5.67
N GLU A 139 -11.64 6.75 4.66
CA GLU A 139 -11.86 5.31 4.71
C GLU A 139 -10.54 4.55 4.92
N CYS A 140 -9.50 4.89 4.16
CA CYS A 140 -8.18 4.28 4.29
C CYS A 140 -7.58 4.48 5.70
N SER A 141 -7.65 5.71 6.23
CA SER A 141 -7.12 6.03 7.55
C SER A 141 -7.92 5.40 8.69
N THR A 142 -9.24 5.26 8.52
CA THR A 142 -10.15 4.63 9.48
C THR A 142 -9.84 3.15 9.60
N MET A 143 -9.67 2.46 8.48
CA MET A 143 -9.27 1.04 8.44
C MET A 143 -7.93 0.81 9.18
N LEU A 144 -6.91 1.62 8.88
CA LEU A 144 -5.60 1.51 9.53
C LEU A 144 -5.69 1.73 11.05
N SER A 145 -6.45 2.75 11.47
CA SER A 145 -6.67 3.08 12.88
C SER A 145 -7.39 1.96 13.63
N ALA A 146 -8.41 1.37 13.01
CA ALA A 146 -9.19 0.28 13.57
C ALA A 146 -8.34 -0.99 13.73
N PHE A 147 -7.49 -1.31 12.75
CA PHE A 147 -6.55 -2.43 12.84
C PHE A 147 -5.59 -2.29 14.03
N PHE A 148 -4.92 -1.14 14.19
CA PHE A 148 -4.01 -0.95 15.31
C PHE A 148 -4.73 -0.96 16.66
N LYS A 149 -5.98 -0.48 16.73
CA LYS A 149 -6.81 -0.59 17.93
C LYS A 149 -7.07 -2.07 18.29
N GLN A 150 -7.44 -2.89 17.32
CA GLN A 150 -7.65 -4.33 17.51
C GLN A 150 -6.36 -5.02 17.98
N ARG A 151 -5.21 -4.74 17.35
CA ARG A 151 -3.91 -5.31 17.72
C ARG A 151 -3.51 -4.98 19.17
N ARG A 152 -3.69 -3.72 19.60
CA ARG A 152 -3.42 -3.33 21.00
C ARG A 152 -4.30 -4.09 22.00
N GLN A 153 -5.58 -4.30 21.66
CA GLN A 153 -6.50 -5.07 22.51
C GLN A 153 -6.08 -6.55 22.60
N GLN A 154 -5.73 -7.17 21.47
CA GLN A 154 -5.24 -8.55 21.43
C GLN A 154 -3.97 -8.73 22.28
N HIS A 155 -2.98 -7.83 22.15
CA HIS A 155 -1.76 -7.87 22.95
C HIS A 155 -2.04 -7.74 24.46
N LYS A 156 -2.97 -6.86 24.84
CA LYS A 156 -3.38 -6.70 26.25
C LYS A 156 -4.03 -7.99 26.80
N ALA A 157 -4.91 -8.62 26.02
CA ALA A 157 -5.56 -9.88 26.40
C ALA A 157 -4.55 -11.03 26.55
N LEU A 158 -3.62 -11.18 25.59
CA LEU A 158 -2.56 -12.19 25.65
C LEU A 158 -1.66 -12.01 26.87
N LYS A 159 -1.27 -10.77 27.18
CA LYS A 159 -0.46 -10.47 28.37
C LYS A 159 -1.20 -10.81 29.68
N ALA A 160 -2.50 -10.51 29.75
CA ALA A 160 -3.31 -10.85 30.92
C ALA A 160 -3.45 -12.36 31.11
N ALA A 161 -3.70 -13.11 30.01
CA ALA A 161 -3.78 -14.56 30.04
C ALA A 161 -2.46 -15.21 30.49
N ARG A 162 -1.31 -14.72 30.00
CA ARG A 162 0.00 -15.24 30.41
C ARG A 162 0.26 -15.02 31.90
N LYS A 163 -0.07 -13.84 32.42
CA LYS A 163 0.07 -13.53 33.85
C LYS A 163 -0.79 -14.46 34.72
N GLN A 164 -2.03 -14.72 34.31
CA GLN A 164 -2.91 -15.65 35.03
C GLN A 164 -2.40 -17.10 35.02
N GLN A 165 -1.70 -17.53 33.96
CA GLN A 165 -1.07 -18.84 33.92
C GLN A 165 0.16 -18.92 34.83
N GLU A 166 0.96 -17.86 34.89
CA GLU A 166 2.12 -17.74 35.78
C GLU A 166 1.69 -17.68 37.26
N ASP A 167 0.58 -17.00 37.59
CA ASP A 167 0.05 -16.89 38.95
C ASP A 167 -0.64 -18.19 39.45
N ASN A 168 -0.99 -19.12 38.55
CA ASN A 168 -1.68 -20.39 38.84
C ASN A 168 -0.75 -21.63 38.81
N GLN A 169 0.55 -21.44 38.57
CA GLN A 169 1.60 -22.48 38.66
C GLN A 169 2.37 -22.34 39.97
#